data_AF-A0AAP8SWI9-F1
#
_entry.id   AF-A0AAP8SWI9-F1
#
_cell.length_a   1.000
_cell.length_b   1.000
_cell.length_c   1.000
_cell.angle_alpha   90.00
_cell.angle_beta   90.00
_cell.angle_gamma   90.00
#
_symmetry.space_group_name_H-M   'P 1'
#
loop_
_entity.id
_entity.type
_entity.pdbx_description
1 polymer ?
#
loop_
_entity_poly.entity_id
_entity_poly.type
_entity_poly.pdbx_seq_one_letter_code
_entity_poly.pdbx_strand_id
1 'polypeptide(L)'
;MTALTQVQQVDMPFAIQNLINAYNQEVAEHDDLLSERDELAGQVDRLQRLNAKLQSDIDHQSGEMGWLEVGVKELEEKLEASNVEAQTLRERLSDSERKVSELSKGNKKDSKQSKREANQVKRLKESAKKYQTRSVTLERDLKESDIKRTALAKELTMLVTDYKLMQEKIAKYRITPIYVDDGEALLVLPFTIQTSIGDGKPKEVVTLLHTRKGGVFRQVALNQHNEPNFSTIYKGPHSTFSDKTYQTANKLLDEPSDKVKELAKKWLYKVNVTQKGYMLFEDIDLNASK
;
A
#
# COMPACT_ATOMS: atom_id res chain seq x y z
N MET A 1 162.21 -74.42 46.25
CA MET A 1 161.06 -74.34 47.17
C MET A 1 160.84 -72.88 47.52
N THR A 2 159.58 -72.46 47.41
CA THR A 2 158.98 -71.30 48.08
C THR A 2 159.23 -69.91 47.48
N ALA A 3 158.22 -69.43 46.74
CA ALA A 3 157.57 -68.10 46.78
C ALA A 3 157.22 -67.62 45.36
N LEU A 4 156.04 -68.04 44.89
CA LEU A 4 155.46 -67.63 43.62
C LEU A 4 155.04 -66.15 43.69
N THR A 5 155.82 -65.36 42.97
CA THR A 5 155.42 -64.19 42.18
C THR A 5 154.64 -63.11 42.94
N GLN A 6 155.39 -62.31 43.68
CA GLN A 6 155.09 -60.89 43.87
C GLN A 6 154.85 -60.26 42.48
N VAL A 7 153.58 -60.00 42.16
CA VAL A 7 153.22 -59.06 41.10
C VAL A 7 153.75 -57.72 41.58
N GLN A 8 154.86 -57.30 40.97
CA GLN A 8 155.43 -55.97 41.14
C GLN A 8 154.29 -54.95 41.04
N GLN A 9 154.17 -54.10 42.06
CA GLN A 9 153.66 -52.76 41.87
C GLN A 9 154.52 -52.14 40.77
N VAL A 10 154.03 -52.24 39.54
CA VAL A 10 154.52 -51.42 38.45
C VAL A 10 154.09 -50.02 38.83
N ASP A 11 155.04 -49.21 39.31
CA ASP A 11 154.86 -47.78 39.51
C ASP A 11 154.45 -47.20 38.15
N MET A 12 153.15 -47.03 37.97
CA MET A 12 152.58 -46.29 36.86
C MET A 12 153.09 -44.85 37.00
N PRO A 13 153.82 -44.31 36.01
CA PRO A 13 154.30 -42.94 36.06
C PRO A 13 153.14 -42.02 36.45
N PHE A 14 153.35 -41.12 37.42
CA PHE A 14 152.34 -40.20 37.96
C PHE A 14 151.44 -39.53 36.89
N ALA A 15 152.01 -39.27 35.71
CA ALA A 15 151.28 -38.79 34.53
C ALA A 15 150.17 -39.73 34.05
N ILE A 16 150.36 -41.05 34.05
CA ILE A 16 149.37 -42.04 33.60
C ILE A 16 148.27 -42.22 34.64
N GLN A 17 148.58 -42.18 35.94
CA GLN A 17 147.57 -42.26 37.00
C GLN A 17 146.63 -41.04 36.99
N ASN A 18 147.18 -39.83 36.77
CA ASN A 18 146.38 -38.63 36.62
C ASN A 18 145.53 -38.66 35.34
N LEU A 19 146.05 -39.23 34.24
CA LEU A 19 145.29 -39.40 33.00
C LEU A 19 144.10 -40.35 33.19
N ILE A 20 144.30 -41.47 33.90
CA ILE A 20 143.24 -42.42 34.22
C ILE A 20 142.17 -41.81 35.12
N ASN A 21 142.57 -41.04 36.14
CA ASN A 21 141.61 -40.37 37.02
C ASN A 21 140.79 -39.30 36.27
N ALA A 22 141.44 -38.51 35.40
CA ALA A 22 140.76 -37.53 34.57
C ALA A 22 139.79 -38.21 33.57
N TYR A 23 140.22 -39.31 32.94
CA TYR A 23 139.36 -40.09 32.06
C TYR A 23 138.16 -40.72 32.80
N ASN A 24 138.38 -41.30 33.98
CA ASN A 24 137.30 -41.87 34.79
C ASN A 24 136.32 -40.79 35.28
N GLN A 25 136.81 -39.59 35.59
CA GLN A 25 135.96 -38.47 35.95
C GLN A 25 135.14 -37.98 34.74
N GLU A 26 135.75 -37.88 33.56
CA GLU A 26 135.05 -37.56 32.31
C GLU A 26 133.99 -38.61 31.97
N VAL A 27 134.28 -39.90 32.19
CA VAL A 27 133.31 -41.00 32.02
C VAL A 27 132.15 -40.87 33.01
N ALA A 28 132.43 -40.55 34.28
CA ALA A 28 131.37 -40.34 35.28
C ALA A 28 130.50 -39.12 34.96
N GLU A 29 131.11 -38.01 34.55
CA GLU A 29 130.39 -36.82 34.10
C GLU A 29 129.55 -37.09 32.84
N HIS A 30 130.07 -37.91 31.92
CA HIS A 30 129.32 -38.35 30.74
C HIS A 30 128.14 -39.26 31.10
N ASP A 31 128.30 -40.17 32.06
CA ASP A 31 127.22 -41.03 32.55
C ASP A 31 126.12 -40.21 33.26
N ASP A 32 126.50 -39.20 34.05
CA ASP A 32 125.55 -38.26 34.68
C ASP A 32 124.78 -37.45 33.62
N LEU A 33 125.47 -36.94 32.59
CA LEU A 33 124.84 -36.22 31.47
C LEU A 33 123.91 -37.13 30.65
N LEU A 34 124.26 -38.40 30.46
CA LEU A 34 123.38 -39.38 29.82
C LEU A 34 122.12 -39.62 30.64
N SER A 35 122.25 -39.73 31.97
CA SER A 35 121.12 -39.89 32.89
C SER A 35 120.20 -38.66 32.83
N GLU A 36 120.75 -37.44 32.88
CA GLU A 36 119.97 -36.21 32.75
C GLU A 36 119.27 -36.11 31.38
N ARG A 37 119.95 -36.50 30.30
CA ARG A 37 119.37 -36.56 28.94
C ARG A 37 118.25 -37.58 28.84
N ASP A 38 118.34 -38.73 29.52
CA ASP A 38 117.29 -39.73 29.61
C ASP A 38 116.08 -39.20 30.40
N GLU A 39 116.32 -38.51 31.52
CA GLU A 39 115.26 -37.88 32.31
C GLU A 39 114.52 -36.77 31.53
N LEU A 40 115.26 -35.87 30.88
CA LEU A 40 114.71 -34.82 30.04
C LEU A 40 113.93 -35.39 28.85
N ALA A 41 114.45 -36.43 28.18
CA ALA A 41 113.72 -37.13 27.13
C ALA A 41 112.39 -37.71 27.66
N GLY A 42 112.41 -38.31 28.86
CA GLY A 42 111.19 -38.78 29.52
C GLY A 42 110.21 -37.67 29.90
N GLN A 43 110.69 -36.47 30.25
CA GLN A 43 109.84 -35.30 30.48
C GLN A 43 109.21 -34.78 29.18
N VAL A 44 109.98 -34.70 28.09
CA VAL A 44 109.48 -34.30 26.77
C VAL A 44 108.38 -35.24 26.30
N ASP A 45 108.59 -36.56 26.41
CA ASP A 45 107.58 -37.57 26.05
C ASP A 45 106.29 -37.41 26.85
N ARG A 46 106.39 -37.12 28.16
CA ARG A 46 105.22 -36.87 29.01
C ARG A 46 104.46 -35.61 28.58
N LEU A 47 105.18 -34.52 28.29
CA LEU A 47 104.58 -33.27 27.83
C LEU A 47 103.93 -33.42 26.46
N GLN A 48 104.55 -34.16 25.53
CA GLN A 48 103.96 -34.43 24.22
C GLN A 48 102.65 -35.23 24.34
N ARG A 49 102.61 -36.26 25.19
CA ARG A 49 101.37 -37.01 25.45
C ARG A 49 100.29 -36.14 26.09
N LEU A 50 100.66 -35.26 27.02
CA LEU A 50 99.73 -34.33 27.64
C LEU A 50 99.17 -33.33 26.62
N ASN A 51 100.01 -32.77 25.76
CA ASN A 51 99.58 -31.88 24.67
C ASN A 51 98.64 -32.58 23.69
N ALA A 52 98.94 -33.81 23.30
CA ALA A 52 98.06 -34.59 22.43
C ALA A 52 96.69 -34.83 23.09
N LYS A 53 96.66 -35.08 24.40
CA LYS A 53 95.41 -35.23 25.16
C LYS A 53 94.63 -33.92 25.23
N LEU A 54 95.27 -32.82 25.59
CA LEU A 54 94.62 -31.51 25.66
C LEU A 54 94.08 -31.07 24.28
N GLN A 55 94.82 -31.35 23.20
CA GLN A 55 94.34 -31.07 21.85
C GLN A 55 93.08 -31.89 21.53
N SER A 56 93.08 -33.18 21.87
CA SER A 56 91.89 -34.02 21.70
C SER A 56 90.68 -33.50 22.50
N ASP A 57 90.90 -33.01 23.73
CA ASP A 57 89.84 -32.45 24.57
C ASP A 57 89.30 -31.13 23.99
N ILE A 58 90.18 -30.26 23.47
CA ILE A 58 89.80 -29.01 22.78
C ILE A 58 88.99 -29.30 21.52
N ASP A 59 89.42 -30.26 20.71
CA ASP A 59 88.73 -30.64 19.47
C ASP A 59 87.33 -31.20 19.79
N HIS A 60 87.21 -32.01 20.85
CA HIS A 60 85.93 -32.53 21.31
C HIS A 60 84.98 -31.42 21.79
N GLN A 61 85.46 -30.52 22.66
CA GLN A 61 84.67 -29.38 23.17
C GLN A 61 84.27 -28.41 22.06
N SER A 62 85.15 -28.17 21.09
CA SER A 62 84.85 -27.34 19.92
C SER A 62 83.74 -27.96 19.06
N GLY A 63 83.75 -29.29 18.92
CA GLY A 63 82.67 -30.03 18.27
C GLY A 63 81.34 -29.89 19.02
N GLU A 64 81.32 -30.07 20.34
CA GLU A 64 80.12 -29.92 21.17
C GLU A 64 79.56 -28.49 21.10
N MET A 65 80.41 -27.47 21.16
CA MET A 65 80.02 -26.08 20.99
C MET A 65 79.36 -25.82 19.64
N GLY A 66 79.91 -26.39 18.56
CA GLY A 66 79.30 -26.30 17.23
C GLY A 66 77.88 -26.86 17.16
N TRP A 67 77.63 -28.00 17.81
CA TRP A 67 76.28 -28.59 17.89
C TRP A 67 75.31 -27.73 18.71
N LEU A 68 75.78 -27.15 19.82
CA LEU A 68 74.99 -26.23 20.64
C LEU A 68 74.63 -24.95 19.87
N GLU A 69 75.57 -24.37 19.11
CA GLU A 69 75.30 -23.19 18.28
C GLU A 69 74.23 -23.44 17.22
N VAL A 70 74.26 -24.61 16.57
CA VAL A 70 73.21 -25.03 15.63
C VAL A 70 71.87 -25.18 16.36
N GLY A 71 71.85 -25.83 17.53
CA GLY A 71 70.64 -26.00 18.33
C GLY A 71 70.02 -24.68 18.80
N VAL A 72 70.85 -23.70 19.17
CA VAL A 72 70.39 -22.36 19.54
C VAL A 72 69.75 -21.65 18.36
N LYS A 73 70.38 -21.68 17.17
CA LYS A 73 69.81 -21.08 15.96
C LYS A 73 68.45 -21.69 15.60
N GLU A 74 68.33 -23.01 15.67
CA GLU A 74 67.04 -23.68 15.40
C GLU A 74 65.95 -23.28 16.40
N LEU A 75 66.31 -23.07 17.67
CA LEU A 75 65.37 -22.60 18.70
C LEU A 75 64.97 -21.13 18.49
N GLU A 76 65.90 -20.27 18.09
CA GLU A 76 65.62 -18.87 17.74
C GLU A 76 64.67 -18.77 16.56
N GLU A 77 64.89 -19.55 15.50
CA GLU A 77 64.00 -19.61 14.34
C GLU A 77 62.59 -20.08 14.71
N LYS A 78 62.49 -21.12 15.56
CA LYS A 78 61.19 -21.61 16.07
C LYS A 78 60.49 -20.58 16.93
N LEU A 79 61.22 -19.86 17.77
CA LEU A 79 60.67 -18.81 18.62
C LEU A 79 60.12 -17.65 17.77
N GLU A 80 60.86 -17.23 16.74
CA GLU A 80 60.43 -16.16 15.85
C GLU A 80 59.18 -16.57 15.06
N ALA A 81 59.16 -17.79 14.50
CA ALA A 81 57.99 -18.32 13.81
C ALA A 81 56.75 -18.38 14.74
N SER A 82 56.94 -18.81 16.00
CA SER A 82 55.86 -18.86 16.98
C SER A 82 55.36 -17.47 17.37
N ASN A 83 56.24 -16.47 17.48
CA ASN A 83 55.86 -15.08 17.74
C ASN A 83 55.01 -14.50 16.60
N VAL A 84 55.42 -14.74 15.35
CA VAL A 84 54.66 -14.32 14.17
C VAL A 84 53.27 -14.97 14.18
N GLU A 85 53.19 -16.28 14.42
CA GLU A 85 51.90 -16.99 14.49
C GLU A 85 51.01 -16.41 15.60
N ALA A 86 51.55 -16.21 16.81
CA ALA A 86 50.83 -15.62 17.93
C ALA A 86 50.30 -14.21 17.61
N GLN A 87 51.08 -13.40 16.89
CA GLN A 87 50.65 -12.07 16.45
C GLN A 87 49.50 -12.15 15.44
N THR A 88 49.58 -13.03 14.44
CA THR A 88 48.48 -13.21 13.47
C THR A 88 47.19 -13.70 14.13
N LEU A 89 47.30 -14.58 15.11
CA LEU A 89 46.15 -15.08 15.88
C LEU A 89 45.50 -13.95 16.71
N ARG A 90 46.30 -13.07 17.32
CA ARG A 90 45.79 -11.89 18.05
C ARG A 90 45.05 -10.93 17.14
N GLU A 91 45.58 -10.67 15.94
CA GLU A 91 44.91 -9.82 14.94
C GLU A 91 43.56 -10.43 14.51
N ARG A 92 43.55 -11.73 14.18
CA ARG A 92 42.32 -12.46 13.83
C ARG A 92 41.29 -12.47 14.95
N LEU A 93 41.73 -12.61 16.20
CA LEU A 93 40.85 -12.55 17.37
C LEU A 93 40.21 -11.17 17.50
N SER A 94 41.00 -10.10 17.42
CA SER A 94 40.51 -8.71 17.44
C SER A 94 39.50 -8.44 16.33
N ASP A 95 39.76 -8.90 15.10
CA ASP A 95 38.81 -8.74 13.98
C ASP A 95 37.52 -9.53 14.20
N SER A 96 37.60 -10.72 14.77
CA SER A 96 36.44 -11.53 15.14
C SER A 96 35.60 -10.84 16.22
N GLU A 97 36.23 -10.31 17.27
CA GLU A 97 35.55 -9.57 18.34
C GLU A 97 34.84 -8.31 17.80
N ARG A 98 35.46 -7.58 16.87
CA ARG A 98 34.83 -6.45 16.18
C ARG A 98 33.59 -6.89 15.41
N LYS A 99 33.69 -7.94 14.59
CA LYS A 99 32.55 -8.49 13.82
C LYS A 99 31.42 -8.94 14.75
N VAL A 100 31.74 -9.61 15.86
CA VAL A 100 30.74 -10.04 16.85
C VAL A 100 30.05 -8.82 17.48
N SER A 101 30.79 -7.77 17.82
CA SER A 101 30.22 -6.54 18.36
C SER A 101 29.27 -5.86 17.37
N GLU A 102 29.66 -5.76 16.10
CA GLU A 102 28.85 -5.19 15.02
C GLU A 102 27.57 -5.99 14.77
N LEU A 103 27.67 -7.32 14.68
CA LEU A 103 26.52 -8.21 14.54
C LEU A 103 25.57 -8.09 15.74
N SER A 104 26.10 -7.98 16.96
CA SER A 104 25.25 -7.78 18.16
C SER A 104 24.49 -6.45 18.12
N LYS A 105 25.12 -5.39 17.59
CA LYS A 105 24.49 -4.07 17.42
C LYS A 105 23.42 -4.13 16.32
N GLY A 106 23.69 -4.82 15.22
CA GLY A 106 22.73 -5.11 14.15
C GLY A 106 21.49 -5.84 14.69
N ASN A 107 21.68 -6.99 15.35
CA ASN A 107 20.58 -7.78 15.93
C ASN A 107 19.70 -6.97 16.90
N LYS A 108 20.28 -6.07 17.70
CA LYS A 108 19.51 -5.18 18.58
C LYS A 108 18.65 -4.18 17.81
N LYS A 109 19.14 -3.66 16.67
CA LYS A 109 18.37 -2.76 15.79
C LYS A 109 17.25 -3.53 15.11
N ASP A 110 17.55 -4.69 14.55
CA ASP A 110 16.57 -5.52 13.83
C ASP A 110 15.47 -6.02 14.77
N SER A 111 15.82 -6.40 16.01
CA SER A 111 14.83 -6.75 17.04
C SER A 111 13.88 -5.59 17.37
N LYS A 112 14.41 -4.36 17.47
CA LYS A 112 13.57 -3.17 17.71
C LYS A 112 12.68 -2.86 16.50
N GLN A 113 13.20 -3.00 15.29
CA GLN A 113 12.45 -2.80 14.05
C GLN A 113 11.32 -3.83 13.91
N SER A 114 11.63 -5.11 14.10
CA SER A 114 10.65 -6.20 14.08
C SER A 114 9.51 -5.97 15.09
N LYS A 115 9.81 -5.51 16.31
CA LYS A 115 8.76 -5.13 17.29
C LYS A 115 7.89 -3.96 16.82
N ARG A 116 8.46 -2.96 16.15
CA ARG A 116 7.70 -1.82 15.59
C ARG A 116 6.78 -2.28 14.47
N GLU A 117 7.30 -3.09 13.54
CA GLU A 117 6.55 -3.65 12.42
C GLU A 117 5.40 -4.55 12.92
N ALA A 118 5.65 -5.42 13.90
CA ALA A 118 4.62 -6.26 14.51
C ALA A 118 3.48 -5.42 15.12
N ASN A 119 3.81 -4.32 15.82
CA ASN A 119 2.81 -3.40 16.35
C ASN A 119 2.01 -2.69 15.25
N GLN A 120 2.67 -2.30 14.15
CA GLN A 120 2.01 -1.69 13.00
C GLN A 120 1.04 -2.67 12.32
N VAL A 121 1.46 -3.91 12.13
CA VAL A 121 0.61 -4.98 11.57
C VAL A 121 -0.61 -5.23 12.46
N LYS A 122 -0.46 -5.23 13.79
CA LYS A 122 -1.59 -5.37 14.72
C LYS A 122 -2.62 -4.25 14.56
N ARG A 123 -2.17 -2.98 14.50
CA ARG A 123 -3.04 -1.82 14.27
C ARG A 123 -3.77 -1.89 12.93
N LEU A 124 -3.06 -2.30 11.88
CA LEU A 124 -3.66 -2.47 10.55
C LEU A 124 -4.73 -3.56 10.56
N LYS A 125 -4.48 -4.71 11.19
CA LYS A 125 -5.49 -5.78 11.36
C LYS A 125 -6.73 -5.32 12.11
N GLU A 126 -6.56 -4.54 13.19
CA GLU A 126 -7.69 -3.96 13.94
C GLU A 126 -8.50 -2.99 13.09
N SER A 127 -7.84 -2.12 12.32
CA SER A 127 -8.53 -1.21 11.39
C SER A 127 -9.26 -1.94 10.26
N ALA A 128 -8.64 -2.97 9.67
CA ALA A 128 -9.25 -3.79 8.63
C ALA A 128 -10.52 -4.47 9.14
N LYS A 129 -10.51 -5.01 10.37
CA LYS A 129 -11.69 -5.59 11.01
C LYS A 129 -12.81 -4.56 11.19
N LYS A 130 -12.49 -3.33 11.62
CA LYS A 130 -13.47 -2.23 11.74
C LYS A 130 -14.08 -1.87 10.39
N TYR A 131 -13.27 -1.73 9.34
CA TYR A 131 -13.77 -1.44 8.00
C TYR A 131 -14.64 -2.57 7.46
N GLN A 132 -14.28 -3.83 7.69
CA GLN A 132 -15.08 -4.97 7.29
C GLN A 132 -16.47 -4.95 7.94
N THR A 133 -16.54 -4.73 9.25
CA THR A 133 -17.83 -4.63 9.97
C THR A 133 -18.67 -3.46 9.45
N ARG A 134 -18.03 -2.31 9.17
CA ARG A 134 -18.73 -1.14 8.60
C ARG A 134 -19.25 -1.41 7.19
N SER A 135 -18.47 -2.08 6.35
CA SER A 135 -18.89 -2.46 4.98
C SER A 135 -20.15 -3.32 5.01
N VAL A 136 -20.15 -4.38 5.83
CA VAL A 136 -21.31 -5.27 5.98
C VAL A 136 -22.55 -4.52 6.47
N THR A 137 -22.38 -3.57 7.40
CA THR A 137 -23.49 -2.74 7.90
C THR A 137 -24.05 -1.85 6.80
N LEU A 138 -23.18 -1.15 6.06
CA LEU A 138 -23.59 -0.28 4.96
C LEU A 138 -24.27 -1.06 3.82
N GLU A 139 -23.80 -2.26 3.50
CA GLU A 139 -24.45 -3.13 2.51
C GLU A 139 -25.86 -3.55 2.96
N ARG A 140 -26.06 -3.81 4.26
CA ARG A 140 -27.37 -4.12 4.82
C ARG A 140 -28.31 -2.92 4.70
N ASP A 141 -27.84 -1.73 5.09
CA ASP A 141 -28.63 -0.51 5.09
C ASP A 141 -28.97 -0.06 3.66
N LEU A 142 -28.06 -0.26 2.69
CA LEU A 142 -28.30 -0.02 1.27
C LEU A 142 -29.46 -0.88 0.75
N LYS A 143 -29.43 -2.20 1.04
CA LYS A 143 -30.51 -3.13 0.66
C LYS A 143 -31.85 -2.73 1.29
N GLU A 144 -31.85 -2.33 2.56
CA GLU A 144 -33.06 -1.88 3.24
C GLU A 144 -33.62 -0.59 2.60
N SER A 145 -32.75 0.36 2.24
CA SER A 145 -33.12 1.58 1.56
C SER A 145 -33.70 1.32 0.16
N ASP A 146 -33.14 0.38 -0.60
CA ASP A 146 -33.66 0.00 -1.92
C ASP A 146 -35.06 -0.64 -1.84
N ILE A 147 -35.30 -1.46 -0.82
CA ILE A 147 -36.64 -2.01 -0.56
C ILE A 147 -37.64 -0.88 -0.26
N LYS A 148 -37.28 0.08 0.60
CA LYS A 148 -38.14 1.24 0.91
C LYS A 148 -38.41 2.09 -0.34
N ARG A 149 -37.38 2.37 -1.13
CA ARG A 149 -37.50 3.13 -2.38
C ARG A 149 -38.47 2.47 -3.37
N THR A 150 -38.34 1.16 -3.57
CA THR A 150 -39.22 0.42 -4.48
C THR A 150 -40.66 0.34 -3.98
N ALA A 151 -40.89 0.23 -2.66
CA ALA A 151 -42.22 0.29 -2.07
C ALA A 151 -42.88 1.67 -2.28
N LEU A 152 -42.16 2.75 -1.96
CA LEU A 152 -42.65 4.13 -2.14
C LEU A 152 -42.94 4.46 -3.60
N ALA A 153 -42.12 3.98 -4.54
CA ALA A 153 -42.36 4.19 -5.97
C ALA A 153 -43.68 3.54 -6.44
N LYS A 154 -44.01 2.35 -5.92
CA LYS A 154 -45.30 1.69 -6.20
C LYS A 154 -46.47 2.48 -5.61
N GLU A 155 -46.34 2.91 -4.36
CA GLU A 155 -47.37 3.71 -3.68
C GLU A 155 -47.64 5.02 -4.41
N LEU A 156 -46.58 5.74 -4.84
CA LEU A 156 -46.71 6.96 -5.62
C LEU A 156 -47.46 6.72 -6.95
N THR A 157 -47.16 5.61 -7.63
CA THR A 157 -47.81 5.26 -8.90
C THR A 157 -49.30 5.00 -8.72
N MET A 158 -49.67 4.30 -7.63
CA MET A 158 -51.08 4.10 -7.27
C MET A 158 -51.76 5.42 -6.97
N LEU A 159 -51.16 6.28 -6.14
CA LEU A 159 -51.74 7.56 -5.73
C LEU A 159 -51.97 8.50 -6.92
N VAL A 160 -51.02 8.54 -7.86
CA VAL A 160 -51.15 9.30 -9.11
C VAL A 160 -52.31 8.79 -9.95
N THR A 161 -52.50 7.47 -10.00
CA THR A 161 -53.61 6.85 -10.75
C THR A 161 -54.95 7.18 -10.09
N ASP A 162 -55.05 7.06 -8.76
CA ASP A 162 -56.25 7.39 -8.00
C ASP A 162 -56.61 8.88 -8.14
N TYR A 163 -55.62 9.76 -8.08
CA TYR A 163 -55.81 11.20 -8.28
C TYR A 163 -56.40 11.51 -9.65
N LYS A 164 -55.87 10.90 -10.72
CA LYS A 164 -56.42 11.06 -12.09
C LYS A 164 -57.87 10.60 -12.16
N LEU A 165 -58.18 9.43 -11.60
CA LEU A 165 -59.55 8.90 -11.56
C LEU A 165 -60.51 9.82 -10.78
N MET A 166 -60.06 10.39 -9.66
CA MET A 166 -60.85 11.36 -8.89
C MET A 166 -61.10 12.64 -9.70
N GLN A 167 -60.08 13.18 -10.38
CA GLN A 167 -60.25 14.35 -11.25
C GLN A 167 -61.25 14.08 -12.38
N GLU A 168 -61.16 12.92 -13.05
CA GLU A 168 -62.13 12.50 -14.07
C GLU A 168 -63.56 12.43 -13.52
N LYS A 169 -63.74 11.90 -12.30
CA LYS A 169 -65.05 11.86 -11.64
C LYS A 169 -65.56 13.26 -11.35
N ILE A 170 -64.74 14.15 -10.78
CA ILE A 170 -65.14 15.52 -10.45
C ILE A 170 -65.58 16.29 -11.70
N ALA A 171 -64.85 16.14 -12.81
CA ALA A 171 -65.19 16.80 -14.08
C ALA A 171 -66.59 16.41 -14.61
N LYS A 172 -67.07 15.21 -14.29
CA LYS A 172 -68.42 14.73 -14.66
C LYS A 172 -69.55 15.30 -13.79
N TYR A 173 -69.26 16.01 -12.71
CA TYR A 173 -70.30 16.50 -11.77
C TYR A 173 -70.30 18.01 -11.56
N ARG A 174 -69.27 18.74 -12.02
CA ARG A 174 -69.15 20.18 -11.79
C ARG A 174 -69.05 20.94 -13.10
N ILE A 175 -69.75 22.08 -13.17
CA ILE A 175 -69.52 23.09 -14.20
C ILE A 175 -68.07 23.56 -14.07
N THR A 176 -67.24 23.23 -15.07
CA THR A 176 -65.79 23.41 -14.98
C THR A 176 -65.33 24.50 -15.95
N PRO A 177 -64.64 25.56 -15.47
CA PRO A 177 -64.11 26.59 -16.37
C PRO A 177 -62.98 26.01 -17.21
N ILE A 178 -63.11 26.06 -18.54
CA ILE A 178 -62.03 25.69 -19.47
C ILE A 178 -61.21 26.88 -19.93
N TYR A 179 -61.76 28.09 -19.78
CA TYR A 179 -61.10 29.35 -20.08
C TYR A 179 -61.65 30.45 -19.18
N VAL A 180 -60.77 31.26 -18.61
CA VAL A 180 -61.09 32.48 -17.85
C VAL A 180 -60.01 33.51 -18.15
N ASP A 181 -60.39 34.65 -18.70
CA ASP A 181 -59.48 35.76 -19.02
C ASP A 181 -60.26 37.06 -19.22
N ASP A 182 -59.70 38.20 -18.80
CA ASP A 182 -60.29 39.55 -18.89
C ASP A 182 -61.81 39.63 -18.60
N GLY A 183 -62.26 38.89 -17.59
CA GLY A 183 -63.66 38.83 -17.16
C GLY A 183 -64.63 38.16 -18.14
N GLU A 184 -64.12 37.47 -19.17
CA GLU A 184 -64.83 36.45 -19.94
C GLU A 184 -64.48 35.05 -19.43
N ALA A 185 -65.46 34.14 -19.44
CA ALA A 185 -65.23 32.74 -19.11
C ALA A 185 -66.02 31.82 -20.04
N LEU A 186 -65.40 30.69 -20.40
CA LEU A 186 -66.06 29.52 -20.97
C LEU A 186 -66.06 28.41 -19.92
N LEU A 187 -67.25 27.90 -19.62
CA LEU A 187 -67.44 26.79 -18.71
C LEU A 187 -68.08 25.61 -19.41
N VAL A 188 -67.67 24.41 -19.07
CA VAL A 188 -68.24 23.17 -19.57
C VAL A 188 -69.38 22.74 -18.68
N LEU A 189 -70.52 22.36 -19.27
CA LEU A 189 -71.58 21.67 -18.54
C LEU A 189 -71.22 20.19 -18.38
N PRO A 190 -71.41 19.61 -17.18
CA PRO A 190 -70.97 18.25 -16.88
C PRO A 190 -71.85 17.15 -17.51
N PHE A 191 -72.91 17.51 -18.24
CA PHE A 191 -73.83 16.59 -18.90
C PHE A 191 -74.08 17.00 -20.35
N THR A 192 -74.33 16.00 -21.20
CA THR A 192 -74.83 16.24 -22.55
C THR A 192 -76.25 16.78 -22.48
N ILE A 193 -76.57 17.74 -23.34
CA ILE A 193 -77.92 18.27 -23.47
C ILE A 193 -78.47 17.78 -24.81
N GLN A 194 -79.72 17.31 -24.79
CA GLN A 194 -80.45 17.05 -26.03
C GLN A 194 -80.81 18.38 -26.67
N THR A 195 -80.23 18.64 -27.84
CA THR A 195 -80.54 19.83 -28.63
C THR A 195 -80.77 19.43 -30.08
N SER A 196 -81.69 20.13 -30.73
CA SER A 196 -81.94 20.00 -32.16
C SER A 196 -81.03 20.97 -32.90
N ILE A 197 -79.78 20.56 -33.14
CA ILE A 197 -78.89 21.31 -34.02
C ILE A 197 -79.25 20.94 -35.46
N GLY A 198 -79.89 21.88 -36.15
CA GLY A 198 -80.14 21.79 -37.56
C GLY A 198 -81.35 20.98 -37.98
N ASP A 199 -81.13 19.72 -38.37
CA ASP A 199 -82.06 18.85 -39.11
C ASP A 199 -83.31 18.41 -38.30
N GLY A 200 -83.60 19.12 -37.20
CA GLY A 200 -84.74 18.87 -36.30
C GLY A 200 -84.60 17.62 -35.43
N LYS A 201 -83.64 16.72 -35.68
CA LYS A 201 -83.42 15.53 -34.86
C LYS A 201 -82.64 15.89 -33.58
N PRO A 202 -83.17 15.55 -32.38
CA PRO A 202 -82.44 15.79 -31.14
C PRO A 202 -81.16 14.95 -31.12
N LYS A 203 -80.04 15.60 -30.84
CA LYS A 203 -78.74 14.95 -30.60
C LYS A 203 -78.25 15.34 -29.21
N GLU A 204 -77.66 14.37 -28.52
CA GLU A 204 -76.93 14.64 -27.29
C GLU A 204 -75.58 15.27 -27.64
N VAL A 205 -75.35 16.49 -27.15
CA VAL A 205 -74.09 17.20 -27.37
C VAL A 205 -73.60 17.81 -26.07
N VAL A 206 -72.29 17.95 -25.96
CA VAL A 206 -71.66 18.74 -24.90
C VAL A 206 -71.76 20.21 -25.30
N THR A 207 -72.16 21.05 -24.35
CA THR A 207 -72.29 22.50 -24.59
C THR A 207 -71.45 23.29 -23.60
N LEU A 208 -71.03 24.48 -24.04
CA LEU A 208 -70.35 25.42 -23.17
C LEU A 208 -71.33 26.46 -22.63
N LEU A 209 -70.96 27.09 -21.53
CA LEU A 209 -71.54 28.31 -21.02
C LEU A 209 -70.53 29.43 -21.18
N HIS A 210 -70.94 30.52 -21.79
CA HIS A 210 -70.17 31.75 -21.89
C HIS A 210 -70.74 32.79 -20.92
N THR A 211 -69.88 33.48 -20.17
CA THR A 211 -70.26 34.62 -19.33
C THR A 211 -69.24 35.74 -19.47
N ARG A 212 -69.68 37.00 -19.36
CA ARG A 212 -68.85 38.20 -19.38
C ARG A 212 -69.27 39.15 -18.26
N LYS A 213 -68.32 39.59 -17.41
CA LYS A 213 -68.37 40.65 -16.36
C LYS A 213 -69.75 40.99 -15.71
N GLY A 214 -70.64 40.00 -15.51
CA GLY A 214 -71.99 40.26 -15.02
C GLY A 214 -72.85 39.03 -14.70
N GLY A 215 -72.30 37.82 -14.75
CA GLY A 215 -72.95 36.60 -14.25
C GLY A 215 -74.11 36.06 -15.09
N VAL A 216 -74.33 36.60 -16.30
CA VAL A 216 -75.33 36.04 -17.23
C VAL A 216 -74.66 35.04 -18.17
N PHE A 217 -75.21 33.84 -18.23
CA PHE A 217 -74.65 32.73 -19.01
C PHE A 217 -75.39 32.55 -20.34
N ARG A 218 -74.64 32.45 -21.43
CA ARG A 218 -75.11 32.03 -22.75
C ARG A 218 -74.68 30.58 -22.98
N GLN A 219 -75.60 29.72 -23.41
CA GLN A 219 -75.21 28.40 -23.90
C GLN A 219 -74.54 28.54 -25.27
N VAL A 220 -73.47 27.78 -25.51
CA VAL A 220 -72.73 27.74 -26.76
C VAL A 220 -72.70 26.31 -27.28
N ALA A 221 -73.14 26.14 -28.53
CA ALA A 221 -73.14 24.86 -29.23
C ALA A 221 -72.78 25.08 -30.69
N LEU A 222 -72.30 24.05 -31.40
CA LEU A 222 -72.07 24.17 -32.84
C LEU A 222 -73.40 24.21 -33.60
N ASN A 223 -73.49 25.03 -34.63
CA ASN A 223 -74.59 25.00 -35.60
C ASN A 223 -74.34 23.98 -36.73
N GLN A 224 -75.24 23.91 -37.72
CA GLN A 224 -75.12 23.04 -38.90
C GLN A 224 -73.85 23.25 -39.74
N HIS A 225 -73.21 24.41 -39.62
CA HIS A 225 -72.00 24.77 -40.35
C HIS A 225 -70.72 24.58 -39.51
N ASN A 226 -70.81 23.92 -38.36
CA ASN A 226 -69.71 23.78 -37.39
C ASN A 226 -69.16 25.13 -36.89
N GLU A 227 -70.00 26.17 -36.87
CA GLU A 227 -69.68 27.45 -36.26
C GLU A 227 -70.29 27.52 -34.85
N PRO A 228 -69.60 28.13 -33.88
CA PRO A 228 -70.12 28.29 -32.53
C PRO A 228 -71.32 29.24 -32.56
N ASN A 229 -72.47 28.73 -32.16
CA ASN A 229 -73.69 29.50 -31.97
C ASN A 229 -73.85 29.80 -30.48
N PHE A 230 -73.79 31.08 -30.14
CA PHE A 230 -74.05 31.58 -28.80
C PHE A 230 -75.54 31.85 -28.69
N SER A 231 -76.24 30.98 -27.98
CA SER A 231 -77.68 31.09 -27.78
C SER A 231 -78.07 32.46 -27.21
N THR A 232 -79.19 32.97 -27.71
CA THR A 232 -80.04 33.88 -26.94
C THR A 232 -80.64 33.08 -25.79
N ILE A 233 -80.76 33.66 -24.58
CA ILE A 233 -81.21 32.97 -23.34
C ILE A 233 -82.37 32.03 -23.68
N TYR A 234 -82.28 30.70 -23.65
CA TYR A 234 -83.33 29.83 -24.21
C TYR A 234 -84.76 30.07 -23.64
N LYS A 235 -85.78 30.21 -24.51
CA LYS A 235 -87.21 30.28 -24.10
C LYS A 235 -87.72 28.85 -24.00
N GLY A 236 -87.61 28.27 -22.82
CA GLY A 236 -88.17 26.93 -22.58
C GLY A 236 -89.68 26.88 -22.85
N PRO A 237 -90.24 25.69 -23.16
CA PRO A 237 -91.67 25.50 -23.39
C PRO A 237 -92.54 25.88 -22.17
N HIS A 238 -91.93 26.00 -20.99
CA HIS A 238 -92.56 26.46 -19.75
C HIS A 238 -92.06 27.83 -19.26
N SER A 239 -91.39 28.60 -20.12
CA SER A 239 -90.92 29.94 -19.78
C SER A 239 -92.12 30.87 -19.54
N THR A 240 -92.19 31.45 -18.34
CA THR A 240 -93.17 32.48 -17.98
C THR A 240 -92.73 33.88 -18.39
N PHE A 241 -91.53 34.03 -18.96
CA PHE A 241 -91.03 35.32 -19.42
C PHE A 241 -91.73 35.77 -20.70
N SER A 242 -92.18 37.02 -20.71
CA SER A 242 -92.73 37.65 -21.91
C SER A 242 -91.67 37.80 -23.00
N ASP A 243 -92.08 37.78 -24.27
CA ASP A 243 -91.17 37.97 -25.41
C ASP A 243 -90.39 39.28 -25.33
N LYS A 244 -91.01 40.32 -24.76
CA LYS A 244 -90.36 41.61 -24.50
C LYS A 244 -89.20 41.48 -23.49
N THR A 245 -89.38 40.68 -22.44
CA THR A 245 -88.32 40.42 -21.42
C THR A 245 -87.17 39.65 -22.05
N TYR A 246 -87.49 38.65 -22.88
CA TYR A 246 -86.51 37.88 -23.63
C TYR A 246 -85.68 38.75 -24.58
N GLN A 247 -86.35 39.59 -25.39
CA GLN A 247 -85.68 40.49 -26.32
C GLN A 247 -84.84 41.55 -25.58
N THR A 248 -85.31 42.06 -24.45
CA THR A 248 -84.56 43.01 -23.64
C THR A 248 -83.33 42.37 -23.01
N ALA A 249 -83.47 41.15 -22.45
CA ALA A 249 -82.36 40.43 -21.87
C ALA A 249 -81.29 40.11 -22.93
N ASN A 250 -81.69 39.71 -24.15
CA ASN A 250 -80.72 39.44 -25.22
C ASN A 250 -80.01 40.68 -25.75
N LYS A 251 -80.65 41.85 -25.73
CA LYS A 251 -80.01 43.13 -26.08
C LYS A 251 -78.98 43.58 -25.05
N LEU A 252 -79.11 43.16 -23.79
CA LEU A 252 -78.21 43.50 -22.69
C LEU A 252 -77.02 42.54 -22.55
N LEU A 253 -77.01 41.47 -23.33
CA LEU A 253 -75.89 40.56 -23.32
C LEU A 253 -74.80 41.09 -24.25
N ASP A 254 -73.60 41.31 -23.72
CA ASP A 254 -72.43 41.63 -24.54
C ASP A 254 -72.06 40.48 -25.48
N GLU A 255 -71.58 40.83 -26.68
CA GLU A 255 -71.03 39.84 -27.59
C GLU A 255 -69.72 39.24 -27.04
N PRO A 256 -69.50 37.93 -27.20
CA PRO A 256 -68.22 37.30 -26.89
C PRO A 256 -67.11 37.88 -27.78
N SER A 257 -65.90 38.01 -27.23
CA SER A 257 -64.73 38.36 -28.03
C SER A 257 -64.42 37.33 -29.12
N ASP A 258 -63.73 37.74 -30.18
CA ASP A 258 -63.32 36.85 -31.27
C ASP A 258 -62.42 35.71 -30.77
N LYS A 259 -61.60 35.98 -29.75
CA LYS A 259 -60.77 34.97 -29.07
C LYS A 259 -61.64 33.89 -28.44
N VAL A 260 -62.70 34.27 -27.73
CA VAL A 260 -63.65 33.31 -27.12
C VAL A 260 -64.42 32.54 -28.18
N LYS A 261 -64.85 33.19 -29.27
CA LYS A 261 -65.50 32.52 -30.41
C LYS A 261 -64.60 31.44 -31.01
N GLU A 262 -63.33 31.76 -31.28
CA GLU A 262 -62.34 30.80 -31.80
C GLU A 262 -62.07 29.64 -30.83
N LEU A 263 -61.88 29.93 -29.54
CA LEU A 263 -61.66 28.90 -28.53
C LEU A 263 -62.87 27.96 -28.40
N ALA A 264 -64.08 28.53 -28.34
CA ALA A 264 -65.32 27.76 -28.27
C ALA A 264 -65.49 26.87 -29.51
N LYS A 265 -65.20 27.40 -30.72
CA LYS A 265 -65.24 26.63 -31.96
C LYS A 265 -64.31 25.42 -31.92
N LYS A 266 -63.03 25.66 -31.63
CA LYS A 266 -62.00 24.60 -31.59
C LYS A 266 -62.33 23.54 -30.56
N TRP A 267 -62.72 23.96 -29.37
CA TRP A 267 -63.06 23.04 -28.29
C TRP A 267 -64.32 22.23 -28.60
N LEU A 268 -65.42 22.88 -28.99
CA LEU A 268 -66.67 22.19 -29.30
C LEU A 268 -66.52 21.25 -30.49
N TYR A 269 -65.71 21.60 -31.49
CA TYR A 269 -65.43 20.72 -32.63
C TYR A 269 -64.62 19.50 -32.19
N LYS A 270 -63.56 19.71 -31.40
CA LYS A 270 -62.75 18.61 -30.85
C LYS A 270 -63.62 17.64 -30.06
N VAL A 271 -64.43 18.15 -29.12
CA VAL A 271 -65.25 17.32 -28.23
C VAL A 271 -66.42 16.66 -28.95
N ASN A 272 -67.25 17.42 -29.66
CA ASN A 272 -68.48 16.88 -30.23
C ASN A 272 -68.27 16.16 -31.57
N VAL A 273 -67.32 16.59 -32.40
CA VAL A 273 -67.11 16.02 -33.74
C VAL A 273 -65.99 14.98 -33.71
N THR A 274 -64.81 15.34 -33.20
CA THR A 274 -63.65 14.42 -33.21
C THR A 274 -63.77 13.34 -32.15
N GLN A 275 -64.09 13.71 -30.91
CA GLN A 275 -64.18 12.80 -29.77
C GLN A 275 -65.59 12.24 -29.54
N LYS A 276 -66.56 12.56 -30.43
CA LYS A 276 -67.94 12.05 -30.41
C LYS A 276 -68.65 12.25 -29.04
N GLY A 277 -68.40 13.38 -28.39
CA GLY A 277 -69.01 13.75 -27.11
C GLY A 277 -68.25 13.28 -25.86
N TYR A 278 -67.13 12.56 -26.02
CA TYR A 278 -66.28 12.15 -24.90
C TYR A 278 -65.22 13.21 -24.59
N MET A 279 -65.22 13.77 -23.38
CA MET A 279 -64.20 14.73 -22.94
C MET A 279 -63.00 14.01 -22.30
N LEU A 280 -61.78 14.38 -22.68
CA LEU A 280 -60.53 13.92 -22.08
C LEU A 280 -60.03 14.93 -21.03
N PHE A 281 -59.08 14.50 -20.19
CA PHE A 281 -58.48 15.36 -19.16
C PHE A 281 -57.89 16.66 -19.74
N GLU A 282 -57.21 16.56 -20.88
CA GLU A 282 -56.60 17.70 -21.57
C GLU A 282 -57.63 18.73 -22.08
N ASP A 283 -58.91 18.37 -22.14
CA ASP A 283 -59.98 19.25 -22.61
C ASP A 283 -60.56 20.13 -21.48
N ILE A 284 -60.19 19.86 -20.23
CA ILE A 284 -60.81 20.49 -19.04
C ILE A 284 -60.07 21.76 -18.59
N ASP A 285 -58.87 22.03 -19.12
CA ASP A 285 -58.13 23.27 -18.87
C ASP A 285 -57.34 23.72 -20.12
N LEU A 286 -57.87 24.71 -20.85
CA LEU A 286 -57.18 25.27 -22.03
C LEU A 286 -56.05 26.25 -21.65
N ASN A 287 -55.98 26.67 -20.38
CA ASN A 287 -54.93 27.56 -19.89
C ASN A 287 -53.67 26.77 -19.46
N ALA A 288 -53.80 25.49 -19.11
CA ALA A 288 -52.68 24.62 -18.73
C ALA A 288 -51.77 24.19 -19.89
N SER A 289 -52.14 24.48 -21.14
CA SER A 289 -51.33 24.19 -22.35
C SER A 289 -50.36 25.33 -22.73
N LYS A 290 -50.04 26.22 -21.79
CA LYS A 290 -49.04 27.29 -21.94
C LYS A 290 -47.77 26.98 -21.16
#